data_AF-A0A9P8PZ19-F1
#
_entry.id   AF-A0A9P8PZ19-F1
#
_cell.length_a   1.000
_cell.length_b   1.000
_cell.length_c   1.000
_cell.angle_alpha   90.00
_cell.angle_beta   90.00
_cell.angle_gamma   90.00
#
_symmetry.space_group_name_H-M   'P 1'
#
loop_
_entity.id
_entity.type
_entity.pdbx_description
1 polymer ?
#
loop_
_entity_poly.entity_id
_entity_poly.type
_entity_poly.pdbx_seq_one_letter_code
_entity_poly.pdbx_strand_id
1 'polypeptide(L)'
;MEQSKKNSILNFEKKIPEIQESLTTCKYLKEQNDEVDSDPIEINYELNDTLFTTAELPPKTENVLLWLGADIMLEYPIEEAIELLSTKLTTAKENLKISKEDCEFLRENITTMEVNTARLYNWDVEKRKKERLTEQTKNLKINSSNSD
;
A
#
# COMPACT_ATOMS: atom_id res chain seq x y z
N MET A 1 -12.20 -3.02 3.65
CA MET A 1 -11.46 -3.07 2.38
C MET A 1 -10.56 -1.85 2.21
N GLU A 2 -11.09 -0.63 2.33
CA GLU A 2 -10.29 0.61 2.33
C GLU A 2 -9.17 0.64 3.38
N GLN A 3 -9.47 0.26 4.63
CA GLN A 3 -8.46 0.20 5.70
C GLN A 3 -7.30 -0.76 5.38
N SER A 4 -7.60 -1.88 4.69
CA SER A 4 -6.58 -2.84 4.27
C SER A 4 -5.64 -2.22 3.23
N LYS A 5 -6.21 -1.52 2.23
CA LYS A 5 -5.44 -0.81 1.20
C LYS A 5 -4.58 0.32 1.78
N LYS A 6 -5.10 1.08 2.76
CA LYS A 6 -4.31 2.08 3.50
C LYS A 6 -3.13 1.46 4.25
N ASN A 7 -3.33 0.33 4.91
CA ASN A 7 -2.24 -0.38 5.59
C ASN A 7 -1.19 -0.88 4.59
N SER A 8 -1.61 -1.40 3.43
CA SER A 8 -0.69 -1.79 2.36
C SER A 8 0.13 -0.61 1.84
N ILE A 9 -0.49 0.57 1.63
CA ILE A 9 0.22 1.80 1.22
C ILE A 9 1.29 2.15 2.24
N LEU A 10 0.95 2.17 3.53
CA LEU A 10 1.89 2.52 4.59
C LEU A 10 3.06 1.54 4.69
N ASN A 11 2.81 0.25 4.44
CA ASN A 11 3.87 -0.76 4.37
C ASN A 11 4.79 -0.55 3.15
N PHE A 12 4.24 -0.24 1.98
CA PHE A 12 5.04 0.03 0.79
C PHE A 12 5.85 1.33 0.93
N GLU A 13 5.30 2.37 1.57
CA GLU A 13 6.01 3.63 1.82
C GLU A 13 7.20 3.46 2.78
N LYS A 14 7.14 2.51 3.72
CA LYS A 14 8.28 2.14 4.56
C LYS A 14 9.29 1.26 3.82
N LYS A 15 8.83 0.30 3.03
CA LYS A 15 9.70 -0.68 2.39
C LYS A 15 10.48 -0.13 1.18
N ILE A 16 9.93 0.85 0.46
CA ILE A 16 10.60 1.46 -0.69
C ILE A 16 11.95 2.10 -0.32
N PRO A 17 12.06 2.96 0.72
CA PRO A 17 13.35 3.53 1.11
C PRO A 17 14.33 2.46 1.58
N GLU A 18 13.89 1.44 2.33
CA GLU A 18 14.73 0.32 2.77
C GLU A 18 15.36 -0.43 1.57
N ILE A 19 14.57 -0.72 0.53
CA ILE A 19 15.07 -1.36 -0.70
C ILE A 19 16.04 -0.43 -1.45
N GLN A 20 15.77 0.88 -1.46
CA GLN A 20 16.61 1.85 -2.14
C GLN A 20 17.97 2.05 -1.45
N GLU A 21 17.99 2.05 -0.12
CA GLU A 21 19.22 2.06 0.68
C GLU A 21 20.03 0.78 0.43
N SER A 22 19.40 -0.39 0.50
CA SER A 22 20.03 -1.68 0.20
C SER A 22 20.66 -1.70 -1.21
N LEU A 23 19.97 -1.13 -2.20
CA LEU A 23 20.46 -1.02 -3.58
C LEU A 23 21.65 -0.06 -3.70
N THR A 24 21.64 1.04 -2.94
CA THR A 24 22.75 1.99 -2.88
C THR A 24 23.99 1.31 -2.31
N THR A 25 23.85 0.54 -1.22
CA THR A 25 24.95 -0.23 -0.63
C THR A 25 25.49 -1.29 -1.60
N CYS A 26 24.63 -2.02 -2.29
CA CYS A 26 25.07 -3.01 -3.29
C CYS A 26 25.84 -2.37 -4.47
N LYS A 27 25.42 -1.18 -4.91
CA LYS A 27 26.15 -0.41 -5.94
C LYS A 27 27.49 0.09 -5.45
N TYR A 28 27.55 0.59 -4.21
CA TYR A 28 28.81 1.01 -3.60
C TYR A 28 29.81 -0.15 -3.51
N LEU A 29 29.35 -1.34 -3.09
CA LEU A 29 30.17 -2.55 -3.09
C LEU A 29 30.63 -2.96 -4.50
N LYS A 30 29.80 -2.76 -5.53
CA LYS A 30 30.18 -3.00 -6.92
C LYS A 30 31.30 -2.05 -7.37
N GLU A 31 31.13 -0.74 -7.14
CA GLU A 31 32.12 0.27 -7.51
C GLU A 31 33.47 0.03 -6.82
N GLN A 32 33.45 -0.37 -5.54
CA GLN A 32 34.66 -0.70 -4.79
C GLN A 32 35.37 -1.97 -5.27
N ASN A 33 34.65 -2.95 -5.82
CA ASN A 33 35.26 -4.14 -6.44
C ASN A 33 35.90 -3.86 -7.80
N ASP A 34 35.40 -2.86 -8.53
CA ASP A 34 35.93 -2.48 -9.84
C ASP A 34 37.24 -1.64 -9.70
N GLU A 35 37.51 -1.08 -8.52
CA GLU A 35 38.76 -0.41 -8.17
C GLU A 35 39.87 -1.43 -7.86
N VAL A 36 40.92 -1.45 -8.68
CA VAL A 36 41.99 -2.47 -8.68
C VAL A 36 42.94 -2.37 -7.47
N ASP A 37 42.96 -1.23 -6.78
CA ASP A 37 43.79 -0.93 -5.60
C ASP A 37 42.91 -0.46 -4.41
N SER A 38 41.86 -1.20 -4.06
CA SER A 38 41.03 -0.85 -2.89
C SER A 38 41.71 -1.26 -1.57
N ASP A 39 41.87 -0.28 -0.68
CA ASP A 39 42.27 -0.51 0.71
C ASP A 39 41.16 -1.29 1.45
N PRO A 40 41.49 -2.07 2.50
CA PRO A 40 40.49 -2.74 3.32
C PRO A 40 39.44 -1.74 3.83
N ILE A 41 38.16 -2.02 3.57
CA ILE A 41 37.08 -1.13 3.98
C ILE A 41 36.76 -1.42 5.44
N GLU A 42 37.08 -0.47 6.32
CA GLU A 42 36.59 -0.49 7.70
C GLU A 42 35.10 -0.12 7.73
N ILE A 43 34.27 -1.08 8.09
CA ILE A 43 32.83 -0.89 8.27
C ILE A 43 32.45 -1.00 9.75
N ASN A 44 31.55 -0.12 10.19
CA ASN A 44 30.88 -0.27 11.47
C ASN A 44 29.58 -1.03 11.25
N TYR A 45 29.46 -2.22 11.81
CA TYR A 45 28.26 -3.04 11.71
C TYR A 45 27.56 -3.14 13.07
N GLU A 46 26.24 -3.29 13.01
CA GLU A 46 25.37 -3.38 14.17
C GLU A 46 25.30 -4.83 14.67
N LEU A 47 25.71 -5.07 15.91
CA LEU A 47 25.58 -6.37 16.58
C LEU A 47 24.29 -6.45 17.40
N ASN A 48 23.80 -5.31 17.89
CA ASN A 48 22.54 -5.13 18.62
C ASN A 48 22.11 -3.65 18.47
N ASP A 49 20.85 -3.32 18.77
CA ASP A 49 20.20 -1.99 18.63
C ASP A 49 20.99 -0.80 19.24
N THR A 50 21.98 -1.08 20.09
CA THR A 50 22.87 -0.07 20.73
C THR A 50 24.36 -0.44 20.72
N LEU A 51 24.75 -1.53 20.04
CA LEU A 51 26.10 -2.06 20.01
C LEU A 51 26.62 -2.15 18.58
N PHE A 52 27.62 -1.31 18.27
CA PHE A 52 28.31 -1.30 16.98
C PHE A 52 29.74 -1.79 17.16
N THR A 53 30.25 -2.55 16.18
CA THR A 53 31.64 -3.03 16.16
C THR A 53 32.26 -2.75 14.80
N THR A 54 33.58 -2.54 14.77
CA THR A 54 34.36 -2.38 13.55
C THR A 54 34.72 -3.74 12.95
N ALA A 55 34.57 -3.88 11.64
CA ALA A 55 35.08 -5.01 10.87
C ALA A 55 35.82 -4.50 9.63
N GLU A 56 36.87 -5.22 9.24
CA GLU A 56 37.57 -5.00 7.98
C GLU A 56 36.98 -5.94 6.92
N LEU A 57 36.46 -5.37 5.84
CA LEU A 57 35.98 -6.12 4.69
C LEU A 57 37.12 -6.33 3.70
N PRO A 58 37.35 -7.57 3.20
CA PRO A 58 38.34 -7.80 2.17
C PRO A 58 37.99 -7.05 0.88
N PRO A 59 39.01 -6.61 0.11
CA PRO A 59 38.85 -5.70 -1.03
C PRO A 59 38.07 -6.28 -2.20
N LYS A 60 37.86 -7.60 -2.21
CA LYS A 60 37.08 -8.29 -3.24
C LYS A 60 35.96 -9.11 -2.60
N THR A 61 34.73 -8.61 -2.70
CA THR A 61 33.54 -9.30 -2.22
C THR A 61 32.67 -9.66 -3.41
N GLU A 62 32.57 -10.93 -3.78
CA GLU A 62 31.86 -11.32 -5.01
C GLU A 62 30.35 -11.53 -4.79
N ASN A 63 29.97 -11.90 -3.57
CA ASN A 63 28.61 -12.35 -3.24
C ASN A 63 28.01 -11.57 -2.05
N VAL A 64 26.69 -11.41 -2.05
CA VAL A 64 25.89 -10.78 -1.01
C VAL A 64 24.78 -11.73 -0.57
N LEU A 65 24.48 -11.72 0.74
CA LEU A 65 23.40 -12.51 1.33
C LEU A 65 22.13 -11.65 1.43
N LEU A 66 21.05 -12.10 0.80
CA LEU A 66 19.76 -11.40 0.78
C LEU A 66 18.67 -12.22 1.48
N TRP A 67 17.89 -11.53 2.32
CA TRP A 67 16.69 -12.09 2.93
C TRP A 67 15.49 -12.00 1.99
N LEU A 68 14.96 -13.15 1.56
CA LEU A 68 13.80 -13.23 0.67
C LEU A 68 12.46 -13.28 1.44
N GLY A 69 12.54 -13.49 2.75
CA GLY A 69 11.40 -13.69 3.64
C GLY A 69 11.16 -15.17 3.94
N ALA A 70 10.17 -15.45 4.79
CA ALA A 70 9.84 -16.81 5.26
C ALA A 70 11.06 -17.56 5.85
N ASP A 71 11.92 -16.85 6.59
CA ASP A 71 13.15 -17.36 7.20
C ASP A 71 14.17 -17.94 6.20
N ILE A 72 14.12 -17.50 4.93
CA ILE A 72 15.04 -17.91 3.88
C ILE A 72 15.98 -16.76 3.50
N MET A 73 17.27 -17.03 3.57
CA MET A 73 18.36 -16.19 3.08
C MET A 73 19.12 -16.93 1.97
N LEU A 74 19.41 -16.24 0.87
CA LEU A 74 20.17 -16.80 -0.26
C LEU A 74 21.36 -15.91 -0.61
N GLU A 75 22.43 -16.54 -1.04
CA GLU A 75 23.63 -15.91 -1.56
C GLU A 75 23.44 -15.60 -3.05
N TYR A 76 23.71 -14.36 -3.45
CA TYR A 76 23.64 -13.89 -4.83
C TYR A 76 24.92 -13.15 -5.21
N PRO A 77 25.42 -13.28 -6.44
CA PRO A 77 26.42 -12.38 -6.98
C PRO A 77 25.91 -10.93 -6.96
N ILE A 78 26.80 -9.96 -6.76
CA ILE A 78 26.43 -8.53 -6.65
C ILE A 78 25.60 -8.05 -7.85
N GLU A 79 25.92 -8.51 -9.06
CA GLU A 79 25.20 -8.09 -10.27
C GLU A 79 23.75 -8.58 -10.29
N GLU A 80 23.53 -9.85 -9.94
CA GLU A 80 22.20 -10.44 -9.83
C GLU A 80 21.41 -9.83 -8.67
N ALA A 81 22.07 -9.53 -7.55
CA ALA A 81 21.47 -8.84 -6.42
C ALA A 81 20.95 -7.45 -6.80
N ILE A 82 21.72 -6.68 -7.59
CA ILE A 82 21.30 -5.36 -8.09
C ILE A 82 20.09 -5.50 -9.01
N GLU A 83 20.11 -6.46 -9.94
CA GLU A 83 18.99 -6.70 -10.85
C GLU A 83 17.71 -7.11 -10.08
N LEU A 84 17.84 -8.03 -9.12
CA LEU A 84 16.75 -8.48 -8.26
C LEU A 84 16.17 -7.32 -7.44
N LEU A 85 17.02 -6.55 -6.75
CA LEU A 85 16.58 -5.41 -5.94
C LEU A 85 15.94 -4.32 -6.81
N SER A 86 16.47 -4.06 -8.01
CA SER A 86 15.88 -3.10 -8.94
C SER A 86 14.49 -3.52 -9.41
N THR A 87 14.31 -4.80 -9.73
CA THR A 87 13.02 -5.38 -10.15
C THR A 87 12.01 -5.37 -9.00
N LYS A 88 12.45 -5.65 -7.76
CA LYS A 88 11.60 -5.54 -6.57
C LYS A 88 11.19 -4.09 -6.30
N LEU A 89 12.10 -3.14 -6.51
CA LEU A 89 11.83 -1.72 -6.33
C LEU A 89 10.80 -1.20 -7.34
N THR A 90 10.94 -1.54 -8.62
CA THR A 90 9.97 -1.14 -9.65
C THR A 90 8.59 -1.73 -9.37
N THR A 91 8.53 -3.04 -9.05
CA THR A 91 7.30 -3.73 -8.68
C THR A 91 6.65 -3.12 -7.42
N ALA A 92 7.44 -2.77 -6.40
CA ALA A 92 6.94 -2.13 -5.19
C ALA A 92 6.37 -0.73 -5.46
N LYS A 93 7.02 0.07 -6.32
CA LYS A 93 6.52 1.39 -6.74
C LYS A 93 5.24 1.29 -7.55
N GLU A 94 5.14 0.32 -8.45
CA GLU A 94 3.93 0.07 -9.22
C GLU A 94 2.76 -0.37 -8.32
N ASN A 95 3.01 -1.32 -7.40
CA ASN A 95 2.02 -1.75 -6.42
C ASN A 95 1.56 -0.62 -5.49
N LEU A 96 2.46 0.30 -5.11
CA LEU A 96 2.11 1.50 -4.36
C LEU A 96 1.16 2.40 -5.16
N LYS A 97 1.46 2.63 -6.44
CA LYS A 97 0.62 3.43 -7.33
C LYS A 97 -0.78 2.82 -7.47
N ILE A 98 -0.86 1.53 -7.79
CA ILE A 98 -2.12 0.79 -7.91
C ILE A 98 -2.91 0.87 -6.60
N SER A 99 -2.25 0.66 -5.46
CA SER A 99 -2.93 0.71 -4.16
C SER A 99 -3.46 2.11 -3.82
N LYS A 100 -2.78 3.18 -4.25
CA LYS A 100 -3.24 4.57 -4.09
C LYS A 100 -4.46 4.85 -4.96
N GLU A 101 -4.42 4.47 -6.23
CA GLU A 101 -5.53 4.61 -7.17
C GLU A 101 -6.77 3.83 -6.69
N ASP A 102 -6.59 2.58 -6.25
CA ASP A 102 -7.65 1.77 -5.66
C ASP A 102 -8.28 2.44 -4.42
N CYS A 103 -7.45 3.06 -3.58
CA CYS A 103 -7.94 3.73 -2.37
C CYS A 103 -8.78 4.97 -2.70
N GLU A 104 -8.37 5.73 -3.71
CA GLU A 104 -9.12 6.89 -4.21
C GLU A 104 -10.44 6.43 -4.84
N PHE A 105 -10.40 5.42 -5.70
CA PHE A 105 -11.59 4.82 -6.31
C PHE A 105 -12.59 4.31 -5.27
N LEU A 106 -12.13 3.60 -4.23
CA LEU A 106 -12.99 3.15 -3.14
C LEU A 106 -13.64 4.32 -2.39
N ARG A 107 -12.90 5.41 -2.16
CA ARG A 107 -13.42 6.60 -1.47
C ARG A 107 -14.52 7.30 -2.27
N GLU A 108 -14.32 7.46 -3.58
CA GLU A 108 -15.34 8.03 -4.47
C GLU A 108 -16.59 7.16 -4.55
N ASN A 109 -16.41 5.83 -4.61
CA ASN A 109 -17.53 4.91 -4.63
C ASN A 109 -18.32 4.89 -3.32
N ILE A 110 -17.64 4.98 -2.17
CA ILE A 110 -18.32 5.11 -0.87
C ILE A 110 -19.19 6.37 -0.89
N THR A 111 -18.63 7.51 -1.29
CA THR A 111 -19.35 8.79 -1.35
C THR A 111 -20.56 8.72 -2.30
N THR A 112 -20.38 8.13 -3.49
CA THR A 112 -21.45 7.97 -4.48
C THR A 112 -22.56 7.06 -3.96
N MET A 113 -22.19 5.97 -3.29
CA MET A 113 -23.14 5.04 -2.70
C MET A 113 -23.93 5.69 -1.57
N GLU A 114 -23.29 6.47 -0.69
CA GLU A 114 -23.95 7.22 0.38
C GLU A 114 -25.00 8.20 -0.16
N VAL A 115 -24.67 8.96 -1.21
CA VAL A 115 -25.61 9.89 -1.85
C VAL A 115 -26.79 9.13 -2.47
N ASN A 116 -26.53 8.00 -3.13
CA ASN A 116 -27.59 7.18 -3.73
C ASN A 116 -28.50 6.55 -2.67
N THR A 117 -27.95 6.10 -1.55
CA THR A 117 -28.74 5.61 -0.41
C THR A 117 -29.61 6.72 0.18
N ALA A 118 -29.09 7.94 0.34
CA ALA A 118 -29.88 9.08 0.81
C ALA A 118 -31.01 9.45 -0.16
N ARG A 119 -30.74 9.44 -1.48
CA ARG A 119 -31.77 9.67 -2.51
C ARG A 119 -32.87 8.63 -2.46
N LEU A 120 -32.51 7.35 -2.32
CA LEU A 120 -33.47 6.26 -2.20
C LEU A 120 -34.34 6.42 -0.94
N TYR A 121 -33.73 6.79 0.19
CA TYR A 121 -34.46 7.07 1.42
C TYR A 121 -35.45 8.23 1.25
N ASN A 122 -35.00 9.35 0.66
CA ASN A 122 -35.87 10.50 0.40
C ASN A 122 -37.05 10.12 -0.50
N TRP A 123 -36.81 9.33 -1.55
CA TRP A 123 -37.86 8.83 -2.43
C TRP A 123 -38.86 7.90 -1.70
N ASP A 124 -38.39 7.00 -0.84
CA ASP A 124 -39.25 6.13 -0.02
C ASP A 124 -40.13 6.96 0.94
N VAL A 125 -39.57 7.99 1.58
CA VAL A 125 -40.33 8.91 2.45
C VAL A 125 -41.42 9.64 1.67
N GLU A 126 -41.10 10.20 0.50
CA GLU A 126 -42.09 10.87 -0.35
C GLU A 126 -43.19 9.93 -0.83
N LYS A 127 -42.83 8.71 -1.23
CA LYS A 127 -43.78 7.69 -1.67
C LYS A 127 -44.77 7.34 -0.55
N ARG A 128 -44.29 7.05 0.66
CA ARG A 128 -45.14 6.76 1.83
C ARG A 128 -45.99 7.95 2.25
N LYS A 129 -45.52 9.19 2.04
CA LYS A 129 -46.31 10.39 2.31
C LYS A 129 -47.47 10.51 1.30
N LYS A 130 -47.20 10.28 0.01
CA LYS A 130 -48.22 10.27 -1.05
C LYS A 130 -49.27 9.18 -0.82
N GLU A 131 -48.85 7.96 -0.47
CA GLU A 131 -49.75 6.84 -0.16
C GLU A 131 -50.72 7.18 0.99
N ARG A 132 -50.19 7.71 2.10
CA ARG A 132 -51.02 8.18 3.24
C ARG A 132 -51.99 9.30 2.87
N LEU A 133 -51.58 10.26 2.03
CA LEU A 133 -52.46 11.33 1.53
C LEU A 133 -53.59 10.78 0.64
N THR A 134 -53.29 9.81 -0.23
CA THR A 134 -54.30 9.13 -1.04
C THR A 134 -55.29 8.31 -0.21
N GLU A 135 -54.84 7.66 0.87
CA GLU A 135 -55.73 6.96 1.80
C GLU A 135 -56.65 7.93 2.57
N GLN A 136 -56.10 9.04 3.08
CA GLN A 136 -56.89 10.07 3.76
C GLN A 136 -57.94 10.71 2.83
N THR A 137 -57.58 11.04 1.60
CA THR A 137 -58.52 11.62 0.62
C THR A 137 -59.60 10.64 0.18
N LYS A 138 -59.30 9.33 0.09
CA LYS A 138 -60.34 8.30 -0.12
C LYS A 138 -61.29 8.21 1.06
N ASN A 139 -60.79 8.20 2.30
CA ASN A 139 -61.64 8.14 3.50
C ASN A 139 -62.55 9.38 3.65
N LEU A 140 -62.04 10.57 3.32
CA LEU A 140 -62.84 11.80 3.33
C LEU A 140 -63.99 11.76 2.30
N LYS A 141 -63.75 11.24 1.09
CA LYS A 141 -64.79 11.11 0.05
C LYS A 141 -65.86 10.08 0.41
N ILE A 142 -65.48 8.96 1.03
CA ILE A 142 -66.41 7.92 1.49
C ILE A 142 -67.33 8.45 2.59
N ASN A 143 -66.78 9.24 3.53
CA ASN A 143 -67.57 9.83 4.60
C ASN A 143 -68.55 10.89 4.08
N SER A 144 -68.17 11.70 3.09
CA SER A 144 -69.09 12.67 2.48
C SER A 144 -70.23 12.03 1.68
N SER A 145 -70.01 10.87 1.05
CA SER A 145 -71.05 10.15 0.28
C SER A 145 -72.03 9.35 1.14
N ASN A 146 -71.72 9.13 2.42
CA ASN A 146 -72.61 8.43 3.37
C ASN A 146 -73.45 9.40 4.21
N SER A 147 -73.31 10.71 4.00
CA SER A 147 -73.99 11.76 4.76
C SER A 147 -75.03 12.56 3.95
N ASP A 148 -75.24 12.20 2.68
CA ASP A 148 -76.39 12.59 1.84
C ASP A 148 -77.36 11.40 1.73
#